data_AF-A0A385TIR1-F1
#
_entry.id   AF-A0A385TIR1-F1
#
_cell.length_a   1.000
_cell.length_b   1.000
_cell.length_c   1.000
_cell.angle_alpha   90.00
_cell.angle_beta   90.00
_cell.angle_gamma   90.00
#
_symmetry.space_group_name_H-M   'P 1'
#
loop_
_entity.id
_entity.type
_entity.pdbx_description
1 polymer ?
#
loop_
_entity_poly.entity_id
_entity_poly.type
_entity_poly.pdbx_seq_one_letter_code
_entity_poly.pdbx_strand_id
1 'polypeptide(L)'
;MKYRKIVTVLLLCSILALSVGCSRQVARDEMRLYNMRAYEEGSREARISGRGMNGKFLEDLQASFNQADMPLTNETYVEDNVGNITYQYRINYDASQFITVYVYQNQAAREKGLKEIYGVAEGDANAAGGHNLIISDKETSIVYTSTGDKTDNYYDQVKKIAPSLLAKHQRRASS
;
A
#
# COMPACT_ATOMS: atom_id res chain seq x y z
N MET A 1 36.23 -51.59 -26.99
CA MET A 1 35.67 -50.40 -27.66
C MET A 1 34.23 -50.02 -27.27
N LYS A 2 33.44 -50.87 -26.58
CA LYS A 2 32.05 -50.53 -26.19
C LYS A 2 31.93 -49.69 -24.90
N TYR A 3 32.84 -49.85 -23.94
CA TYR A 3 32.82 -49.10 -22.67
C TYR A 3 33.19 -47.60 -22.80
N ARG A 4 34.04 -47.24 -23.78
CA ARG A 4 34.43 -45.84 -24.04
C ARG A 4 33.28 -44.97 -24.54
N LYS A 5 32.20 -45.55 -25.09
CA LYS A 5 31.02 -44.79 -25.55
C LYS A 5 30.01 -44.55 -24.43
N ILE A 6 29.97 -45.43 -23.44
CA ILE A 6 29.01 -45.35 -22.31
C ILE A 6 29.45 -44.26 -21.32
N VAL A 7 30.76 -44.16 -21.05
CA VAL A 7 31.31 -43.14 -20.15
C VAL A 7 31.10 -41.72 -20.69
N THR A 8 31.22 -41.51 -22.02
CA THR A 8 31.03 -40.19 -22.63
C THR A 8 29.58 -39.72 -22.59
N VAL A 9 28.61 -40.64 -22.67
CA VAL A 9 27.17 -40.30 -22.58
C VAL A 9 26.77 -39.93 -21.14
N LEU A 10 27.31 -40.65 -20.15
CA LEU A 10 27.05 -40.38 -18.74
C LEU A 10 27.63 -39.03 -18.26
N LEU A 11 28.78 -38.62 -18.82
CA LEU A 11 29.43 -37.33 -18.53
C LEU A 11 28.74 -36.15 -19.21
N LEU A 12 28.08 -36.36 -20.35
CA LEU A 12 27.33 -35.30 -21.04
C LEU A 12 26.02 -34.95 -20.32
N CYS A 13 25.37 -35.93 -19.70
CA CYS A 13 24.12 -35.71 -18.95
C CYS A 13 24.34 -34.95 -17.63
N SER A 14 25.53 -35.00 -17.03
CA SER A 14 25.81 -34.34 -15.74
C SER A 14 26.01 -32.82 -15.87
N ILE A 15 26.33 -32.32 -17.08
CA ILE A 15 26.59 -30.89 -17.32
C ILE A 15 25.30 -30.09 -17.56
N LEU A 16 24.21 -30.75 -18.00
CA LEU A 16 22.92 -30.12 -18.27
C LEU A 16 22.06 -29.86 -17.01
N ALA A 17 22.43 -30.43 -15.85
CA ALA A 17 21.66 -30.28 -14.62
C ALA A 17 21.96 -28.96 -13.86
N LEU A 18 23.00 -28.22 -14.24
CA LEU A 18 23.42 -27.00 -13.53
C LEU A 18 22.81 -25.69 -14.09
N SER A 19 22.09 -25.73 -15.22
CA SER A 19 21.55 -24.53 -15.88
C SER A 19 20.12 -24.15 -15.50
N VAL A 20 19.43 -24.94 -14.67
CA VAL A 20 18.02 -24.70 -14.31
C VAL A 20 17.84 -23.94 -12.98
N GLY A 21 18.95 -23.54 -12.33
CA GLY A 21 18.95 -22.98 -10.96
C GLY A 21 18.75 -21.46 -10.82
N CYS A 22 19.04 -20.64 -11.84
CA CYS A 22 19.02 -19.17 -11.71
C CYS A 22 17.77 -18.48 -12.31
N SER A 23 16.89 -19.21 -12.99
CA SER A 23 15.75 -18.63 -13.71
C SER A 23 14.60 -18.15 -12.80
N ARG A 24 14.41 -18.77 -11.62
CA ARG A 24 13.28 -18.44 -10.73
C ARG A 24 13.43 -17.12 -9.98
N GLN A 25 14.64 -16.61 -9.80
CA GLN A 25 14.86 -15.28 -9.22
C GLN A 25 14.65 -14.20 -10.28
N VAL A 26 15.24 -14.37 -11.46
CA VAL A 26 15.07 -13.45 -12.60
C VAL A 26 13.61 -13.36 -13.03
N ALA A 27 12.88 -14.49 -13.14
CA ALA A 27 11.46 -14.46 -13.49
C ALA A 27 10.58 -13.82 -12.41
N ARG A 28 10.95 -13.89 -11.13
CA ARG A 28 10.25 -13.19 -10.04
C ARG A 28 10.54 -11.70 -10.06
N ASP A 29 11.79 -11.31 -10.32
CA ASP A 29 12.19 -9.91 -10.39
C ASP A 29 11.60 -9.24 -11.63
N GLU A 30 11.55 -9.92 -12.77
CA GLU A 30 10.89 -9.45 -13.99
C GLU A 30 9.37 -9.36 -13.84
N MET A 31 8.72 -10.35 -13.21
CA MET A 31 7.29 -10.23 -12.85
C MET A 31 7.03 -9.08 -11.87
N ARG A 32 7.92 -8.86 -10.91
CA ARG A 32 7.80 -7.75 -9.95
C ARG A 32 7.95 -6.41 -10.65
N LEU A 33 8.92 -6.27 -11.56
CA LEU A 33 9.11 -5.07 -12.36
C LEU A 33 7.93 -4.82 -13.31
N TYR A 34 7.44 -5.87 -13.96
CA TYR A 34 6.31 -5.78 -14.88
C TYR A 34 5.02 -5.43 -14.14
N ASN A 35 4.76 -6.07 -12.99
CA ASN A 35 3.64 -5.73 -12.13
C ASN A 35 3.79 -4.30 -11.60
N MET A 36 4.98 -3.85 -11.17
CA MET A 36 5.19 -2.46 -10.75
C MET A 36 4.90 -1.47 -11.88
N ARG A 37 5.35 -1.73 -13.11
CA ARG A 37 5.13 -0.82 -14.26
C ARG A 37 3.68 -0.78 -14.74
N ALA A 38 3.05 -1.94 -14.91
CA ALA A 38 1.64 -2.01 -15.28
C ALA A 38 0.74 -1.39 -14.19
N TYR A 39 1.17 -1.50 -12.93
CA TYR A 39 0.52 -0.90 -11.79
C TYR A 39 0.74 0.62 -11.69
N GLU A 40 1.95 1.09 -11.98
CA GLU A 40 2.26 2.52 -12.15
C GLU A 40 1.43 3.13 -13.29
N GLU A 41 1.20 2.42 -14.39
CA GLU A 41 0.40 2.92 -15.53
C GLU A 41 -1.11 2.96 -15.21
N GLY A 42 -1.69 1.90 -14.66
CA GLY A 42 -3.11 1.87 -14.29
C GLY A 42 -3.46 2.81 -13.12
N SER A 43 -2.58 2.91 -12.12
CA SER A 43 -2.73 3.91 -11.05
C SER A 43 -2.51 5.33 -11.57
N ARG A 44 -1.62 5.54 -12.55
CA ARG A 44 -1.37 6.84 -13.21
C ARG A 44 -2.54 7.31 -14.06
N GLU A 45 -3.25 6.44 -14.75
CA GLU A 45 -4.47 6.82 -15.49
C GLU A 45 -5.62 7.20 -14.55
N ALA A 46 -5.81 6.47 -13.43
CA ALA A 46 -6.71 6.89 -12.35
C ALA A 46 -6.24 8.19 -11.65
N ARG A 47 -4.92 8.40 -11.56
CA ARG A 47 -4.27 9.64 -11.11
C ARG A 47 -4.62 10.82 -12.00
N ILE A 48 -4.69 10.60 -13.31
CA ILE A 48 -4.92 11.64 -14.32
C ILE A 48 -6.42 12.00 -14.40
N SER A 49 -7.33 11.04 -14.23
CA SER A 49 -8.77 11.31 -14.29
C SER A 49 -9.33 11.97 -13.02
N GLY A 50 -8.66 11.84 -11.87
CA GLY A 50 -9.21 12.27 -10.56
C GLY A 50 -8.57 13.49 -9.86
N ARG A 51 -7.61 14.22 -10.44
CA ARG A 51 -6.76 15.14 -9.62
C ARG A 51 -6.87 16.63 -9.91
N GLY A 52 -7.63 17.27 -9.02
CA GLY A 52 -7.19 18.48 -8.32
C GLY A 52 -6.33 18.16 -7.07
N MET A 53 -6.58 18.86 -5.97
CA MET A 53 -5.73 18.93 -4.75
C MET A 53 -5.37 17.60 -4.06
N ASN A 54 -6.17 16.53 -4.23
CA ASN A 54 -5.92 15.21 -3.63
C ASN A 54 -4.63 14.56 -4.16
N GLY A 55 -4.17 15.00 -5.33
CA GLY A 55 -3.03 14.38 -5.97
C GLY A 55 -1.70 14.58 -5.29
N LYS A 56 -1.44 15.82 -4.90
CA LYS A 56 -0.20 16.17 -4.20
C LYS A 56 -0.13 15.50 -2.83
N PHE A 57 -1.27 15.38 -2.14
CA PHE A 57 -1.37 14.69 -0.85
C PHE A 57 -0.94 13.23 -0.95
N LEU A 58 -1.45 12.49 -1.94
CA LEU A 58 -1.11 11.07 -2.11
C LEU A 58 0.35 10.84 -2.52
N GLU A 59 0.92 11.74 -3.33
CA GLU A 59 2.35 11.71 -3.64
C GLU A 59 3.21 11.94 -2.39
N ASP A 60 2.85 12.91 -1.56
CA ASP A 60 3.56 13.18 -0.31
C ASP A 60 3.36 12.07 0.72
N LEU A 61 2.18 11.44 0.75
CA LEU A 61 1.90 10.25 1.55
C LEU A 61 2.86 9.11 1.18
N GLN A 62 2.90 8.72 -0.10
CA GLN A 62 3.79 7.66 -0.57
C GLN A 62 5.26 8.01 -0.32
N ALA A 63 5.68 9.25 -0.56
CA ALA A 63 7.04 9.68 -0.31
C ALA A 63 7.42 9.60 1.17
N SER A 64 6.54 10.02 2.08
CA SER A 64 6.82 10.02 3.53
C SER A 64 6.93 8.60 4.09
N PHE A 65 6.09 7.69 3.60
CA PHE A 65 6.15 6.28 3.97
C PHE A 65 7.38 5.58 3.38
N ASN A 66 7.75 5.88 2.12
CA ASN A 66 8.98 5.39 1.51
C ASN A 66 10.24 5.84 2.28
N GLN A 67 10.30 7.10 2.72
CA GLN A 67 11.42 7.64 3.51
C GLN A 67 11.59 6.97 4.88
N ALA A 68 10.53 6.34 5.38
CA ALA A 68 10.53 5.60 6.63
C ALA A 68 10.71 4.08 6.43
N ASP A 69 11.14 3.64 5.24
CA ASP A 69 11.30 2.22 4.86
C ASP A 69 9.98 1.41 4.97
N MET A 70 8.85 2.09 4.72
CA MET A 70 7.50 1.52 4.77
C MET A 70 6.74 1.73 3.44
N PRO A 71 7.27 1.31 2.29
CA PRO A 71 6.62 1.55 1.00
C PRO A 71 5.16 1.13 0.97
N LEU A 72 4.32 2.05 0.49
CA LEU A 72 2.89 1.83 0.26
C LEU A 72 2.70 1.15 -1.09
N THR A 73 2.03 0.01 -1.09
CA THR A 73 1.83 -0.83 -2.27
C THR A 73 0.34 -1.18 -2.40
N ASN A 74 -0.08 -1.67 -3.58
CA ASN A 74 -1.42 -2.21 -3.77
C ASN A 74 -2.56 -1.23 -3.36
N GLU A 75 -2.41 0.06 -3.66
CA GLU A 75 -3.51 1.03 -3.82
C GLU A 75 -4.76 0.39 -4.43
N THR A 76 -5.84 0.51 -3.69
CA THR A 76 -7.22 0.35 -4.14
C THR A 76 -7.92 1.70 -3.99
N TYR A 77 -8.74 2.07 -4.97
CA TYR A 77 -9.48 3.33 -5.02
C TYR A 77 -10.98 3.06 -5.10
N VAL A 78 -11.76 3.76 -4.29
CA VAL A 78 -13.22 3.76 -4.35
C VAL A 78 -13.72 5.19 -4.17
N GLU A 79 -14.68 5.59 -5.00
CA GLU A 79 -15.46 6.82 -4.84
C GLU A 79 -16.94 6.44 -4.74
N ASP A 80 -17.63 6.94 -3.71
CA ASP A 80 -19.06 6.70 -3.54
C ASP A 80 -19.92 7.70 -4.32
N ASN A 81 -21.23 7.47 -4.37
CA ASN A 81 -22.18 8.32 -5.09
C ASN A 81 -22.30 9.75 -4.53
N VAL A 82 -21.74 10.01 -3.34
CA VAL A 82 -21.75 11.30 -2.65
C VAL A 82 -20.38 11.99 -2.79
N GLY A 83 -19.45 11.37 -3.52
CA GLY A 83 -18.10 11.86 -3.77
C GLY A 83 -17.14 11.66 -2.60
N ASN A 84 -17.45 10.81 -1.61
CA ASN A 84 -16.44 10.41 -0.64
C ASN A 84 -15.45 9.46 -1.31
N ILE A 85 -14.18 9.67 -1.03
CA ILE A 85 -13.10 8.92 -1.66
C ILE A 85 -12.37 8.10 -0.59
N THR A 86 -12.07 6.85 -0.94
CA THR A 86 -11.26 5.95 -0.13
C THR A 86 -10.07 5.45 -0.94
N TYR A 87 -8.87 5.64 -0.40
CA TYR A 87 -7.65 4.98 -0.89
C TYR A 87 -7.19 3.97 0.15
N GLN A 88 -6.81 2.77 -0.26
CA GLN A 88 -6.22 1.78 0.65
C GLN A 88 -4.93 1.24 0.08
N TYR A 89 -3.89 1.21 0.91
CA TYR A 89 -2.56 0.69 0.60
C TYR A 89 -2.20 -0.41 1.59
N ARG A 90 -1.32 -1.31 1.17
CA ARG A 90 -0.57 -2.21 2.04
C ARG A 90 0.79 -1.61 2.36
N ILE A 91 1.29 -1.80 3.57
CA ILE A 91 2.66 -1.44 3.93
C ILE A 91 3.55 -2.64 3.62
N ASN A 92 4.64 -2.45 2.86
CA ASN A 92 5.63 -3.49 2.57
C ASN A 92 5.02 -4.77 1.93
N TYR A 93 3.98 -4.63 1.10
CA TYR A 93 3.21 -5.74 0.51
C TYR A 93 2.52 -6.67 1.54
N ASP A 94 2.51 -6.30 2.83
CA ASP A 94 1.94 -7.12 3.90
C ASP A 94 0.41 -6.99 3.92
N ALA A 95 -0.29 -8.13 3.81
CA ALA A 95 -1.74 -8.20 3.80
C ALA A 95 -2.38 -8.07 5.20
N SER A 96 -1.58 -7.86 6.24
CA SER A 96 -2.04 -7.58 7.60
C SER A 96 -1.84 -6.13 8.02
N GLN A 97 -1.25 -5.29 7.16
CA GLN A 97 -0.80 -3.94 7.50
C GLN A 97 -1.28 -2.94 6.45
N PHE A 98 -2.24 -2.10 6.81
CA PHE A 98 -2.93 -1.22 5.85
C PHE A 98 -2.83 0.25 6.24
N ILE A 99 -2.73 1.10 5.23
CA ILE A 99 -3.05 2.53 5.33
C ILE A 99 -4.29 2.79 4.52
N THR A 100 -5.36 3.23 5.17
CA THR A 100 -6.58 3.69 4.52
C THR A 100 -6.71 5.19 4.68
N VAL A 101 -6.84 5.90 3.57
CA VAL A 101 -7.14 7.32 3.54
C VAL A 101 -8.60 7.47 3.19
N TYR A 102 -9.35 8.13 4.06
CA TYR A 102 -10.70 8.58 3.80
C TYR A 102 -10.70 10.08 3.54
N VAL A 103 -11.32 10.50 2.44
CA VAL A 103 -11.55 11.91 2.10
C VAL A 103 -13.06 12.10 1.96
N TYR A 104 -13.65 12.81 2.92
CA TYR A 104 -15.08 13.09 2.93
C TYR A 104 -15.39 14.46 2.32
N GLN A 105 -16.68 14.69 2.08
CA GLN A 105 -17.17 16.00 1.64
C GLN A 105 -16.99 17.10 2.69
N ASN A 106 -17.07 16.75 3.98
CA ASN A 106 -16.88 17.68 5.10
C ASN A 106 -16.54 16.93 6.40
N GLN A 107 -16.15 17.69 7.43
CA GLN A 107 -15.76 17.16 8.73
C GLN A 107 -16.87 16.36 9.44
N ALA A 108 -18.12 16.83 9.39
CA ALA A 108 -19.22 16.14 10.04
C ALA A 108 -19.50 14.76 9.39
N ALA A 109 -19.41 14.69 8.06
CA ALA A 109 -19.52 13.44 7.32
C ALA A 109 -18.37 12.47 7.67
N ARG A 110 -17.14 12.98 7.79
CA ARG A 110 -15.98 12.19 8.25
C ARG A 110 -16.18 11.61 9.63
N GLU A 111 -16.57 12.44 10.61
CA GLU A 111 -16.79 11.98 11.98
C GLU A 111 -17.91 10.95 12.08
N LYS A 112 -18.98 11.13 11.31
CA LYS A 112 -20.07 10.15 11.23
C LYS A 112 -19.59 8.85 10.59
N GLY A 113 -18.96 8.92 9.42
CA GLY A 113 -18.49 7.74 8.68
C GLY A 113 -17.47 6.92 9.46
N LEU A 114 -16.49 7.58 10.11
CA LEU A 114 -15.53 6.87 10.94
C LEU A 114 -16.17 6.20 12.16
N LYS A 115 -17.13 6.85 12.82
CA LYS A 115 -17.89 6.22 13.92
C LYS A 115 -18.69 5.01 13.44
N GLU A 116 -19.24 5.06 12.23
CA GLU A 116 -19.96 3.92 11.65
C GLU A 116 -19.04 2.73 11.35
N ILE A 117 -17.81 2.98 10.88
CA ILE A 117 -16.85 1.93 10.54
C ILE A 117 -16.11 1.39 11.76
N TYR A 118 -15.61 2.28 12.61
CA TYR A 118 -14.66 1.97 13.70
C TYR A 118 -15.23 2.16 15.11
N GLY A 119 -16.44 2.71 15.25
CA GLY A 119 -17.04 3.06 16.54
C GLY A 119 -16.53 4.37 17.15
N VAL A 120 -15.42 4.91 16.65
CA VAL A 120 -14.81 6.18 17.07
C VAL A 120 -14.40 7.00 15.86
N ALA A 121 -14.22 8.31 16.04
CA ALA A 121 -13.77 9.21 14.98
C ALA A 121 -12.26 9.53 15.03
N GLU A 122 -11.57 9.18 16.11
CA GLU A 122 -10.16 9.52 16.34
C GLU A 122 -9.57 8.55 17.37
N GLY A 123 -8.26 8.33 17.29
CA GLY A 123 -7.51 7.52 18.25
C GLY A 123 -7.57 6.02 17.95
N ASP A 124 -7.40 5.22 19.00
CA ASP A 124 -7.27 3.77 18.90
C ASP A 124 -8.64 3.07 18.93
N ALA A 125 -8.83 2.09 18.05
CA ALA A 125 -10.05 1.28 18.00
C ALA A 125 -9.77 -0.18 17.60
N ASN A 126 -10.36 -1.11 18.33
CA ASN A 126 -10.40 -2.53 17.94
C ASN A 126 -11.69 -2.82 17.17
N ALA A 127 -11.66 -2.63 15.87
CA ALA A 127 -12.81 -2.72 14.97
C ALA A 127 -12.38 -3.22 13.59
N ALA A 128 -13.34 -3.57 12.72
CA ALA A 128 -13.07 -4.03 11.36
C ALA A 128 -12.07 -5.21 11.26
N GLY A 129 -11.97 -6.04 12.31
CA GLY A 129 -11.10 -7.22 12.33
C GLY A 129 -9.64 -6.95 12.70
N GLY A 130 -9.30 -5.77 13.23
CA GLY A 130 -7.94 -5.42 13.65
C GLY A 130 -7.87 -4.29 14.66
N HIS A 131 -6.64 -3.92 15.02
CA HIS A 131 -6.36 -2.68 15.74
C HIS A 131 -6.21 -1.54 14.73
N ASN A 132 -6.82 -0.39 15.02
CA ASN A 132 -6.87 0.77 14.14
C ASN A 132 -6.38 2.01 14.87
N LEU A 133 -5.40 2.69 14.29
CA LEU A 133 -5.00 4.04 14.69
C LEU A 133 -5.61 5.04 13.70
N ILE A 134 -6.54 5.87 14.18
CA ILE A 134 -7.28 6.84 13.39
C ILE A 134 -6.72 8.23 13.69
N ILE A 135 -6.19 8.90 12.67
CA ILE A 135 -5.64 10.26 12.76
C ILE A 135 -6.33 11.13 11.72
N SER A 136 -6.98 12.20 12.17
CA SER A 136 -7.83 13.00 11.29
C SER A 136 -7.53 14.50 11.32
N ASP A 137 -7.75 15.17 10.19
CA ASP A 137 -7.81 16.63 10.09
C ASP A 137 -8.89 17.06 9.09
N LYS A 138 -9.78 17.96 9.52
CA LYS A 138 -10.96 18.45 8.79
C LYS A 138 -11.78 17.35 8.08
N GLU A 139 -11.70 17.21 6.76
CA GLU A 139 -12.46 16.24 5.97
C GLU A 139 -11.70 14.93 5.70
N THR A 140 -10.42 14.85 6.08
CA THR A 140 -9.54 13.73 5.75
C THR A 140 -9.14 12.96 7.01
N SER A 141 -9.04 11.65 6.88
CA SER A 141 -8.49 10.76 7.90
C SER A 141 -7.50 9.78 7.29
N ILE A 142 -6.40 9.54 7.99
CA ILE A 142 -5.47 8.45 7.75
C ILE A 142 -5.71 7.42 8.85
N VAL A 143 -6.04 6.20 8.45
CA VAL A 143 -6.23 5.07 9.35
C VAL A 143 -5.15 4.04 9.08
N TYR A 144 -4.39 3.68 10.11
CA TYR A 144 -3.53 2.51 10.08
C TYR A 144 -4.28 1.33 10.70
N THR A 145 -4.38 0.24 9.96
CA THR A 145 -4.99 -1.01 10.45
C THR A 145 -3.92 -2.10 10.50
N SER A 146 -3.78 -2.73 11.66
CA SER A 146 -2.97 -3.93 11.84
C SER A 146 -3.86 -5.11 12.25
N THR A 147 -3.61 -6.27 11.64
CA THR A 147 -4.38 -7.49 11.91
C THR A 147 -3.45 -8.67 12.22
N GLY A 148 -4.00 -9.72 12.83
CA GLY A 148 -3.27 -10.96 13.08
C GLY A 148 -2.15 -10.84 14.13
N ASP A 149 -1.09 -11.59 13.93
CA ASP A 149 0.05 -11.73 14.85
C ASP A 149 1.04 -10.55 14.80
N LYS A 150 0.96 -9.71 13.76
CA LYS A 150 1.81 -8.53 13.54
C LYS A 150 1.16 -7.23 14.00
N THR A 151 0.44 -7.28 15.11
CA THR A 151 -0.28 -6.12 15.61
C THR A 151 0.70 -4.99 15.95
N ASP A 152 0.40 -3.78 15.45
CA ASP A 152 1.08 -2.51 15.76
C ASP A 152 2.54 -2.34 15.32
N ASN A 153 3.04 -3.17 14.39
CA ASN A 153 4.40 -3.08 13.87
C ASN A 153 4.83 -1.69 13.35
N TYR A 154 3.87 -0.87 12.87
CA TYR A 154 4.14 0.45 12.31
C TYR A 154 3.46 1.59 13.07
N TYR A 155 2.91 1.31 14.26
CA TYR A 155 2.07 2.25 15.00
C TYR A 155 2.78 3.58 15.26
N ASP A 156 3.98 3.54 15.84
CA ASP A 156 4.74 4.74 16.22
C ASP A 156 5.16 5.57 15.01
N GLN A 157 5.54 4.91 13.91
CA GLN A 157 5.94 5.57 12.67
C GLN A 157 4.74 6.28 12.03
N VAL A 158 3.58 5.61 11.96
CA VAL A 158 2.35 6.21 11.43
C VAL A 158 1.92 7.40 12.29
N LYS A 159 1.93 7.23 13.62
CA LYS A 159 1.58 8.29 14.59
C LYS A 159 2.44 9.55 14.43
N LYS A 160 3.66 9.41 13.93
CA LYS A 160 4.57 10.51 13.64
C LYS A 160 4.35 11.13 12.24
N ILE A 161 4.10 10.29 11.23
CA ILE A 161 3.98 10.72 9.83
C ILE A 161 2.63 11.37 9.54
N ALA A 162 1.52 10.75 9.97
CA ALA A 162 0.18 11.14 9.58
C ALA A 162 -0.20 12.58 9.95
N PRO A 163 0.05 13.08 11.19
CA PRO A 163 -0.31 14.45 11.55
C PRO A 163 0.38 15.50 10.67
N SER A 164 1.66 15.28 10.35
CA SER A 164 2.46 16.20 9.53
C SER A 164 1.95 16.28 8.09
N LEU A 165 1.54 15.14 7.53
CA LEU A 165 0.94 15.07 6.19
C LEU A 165 -0.39 15.80 6.13
N LEU A 166 -1.27 15.52 7.09
CA LEU A 166 -2.60 16.14 7.15
C LEU A 166 -2.51 17.67 7.26
N ALA A 167 -1.64 18.18 8.15
CA ALA A 167 -1.43 19.60 8.32
C ALA A 167 -0.91 20.30 7.04
N LYS A 168 -0.05 19.62 6.26
CA LYS A 168 0.53 20.17 5.03
C LYS A 168 -0.49 20.35 3.90
N HIS A 169 -1.50 19.49 3.85
CA HIS A 169 -2.45 19.41 2.73
C HIS A 169 -3.84 19.93 3.06
N GLN A 170 -3.95 20.75 4.09
CA GLN A 170 -5.18 21.46 4.37
C GLN A 170 -5.65 22.21 3.12
N ARG A 171 -6.86 21.86 2.66
CA ARG A 171 -7.61 22.68 1.72
C ARG A 171 -7.68 24.05 2.38
N ARG A 172 -7.02 25.07 1.81
CA ARG A 172 -7.22 26.46 2.24
C ARG A 172 -8.73 26.67 2.17
N ALA A 173 -9.36 26.79 3.33
CA ALA A 173 -10.77 27.15 3.37
C ALA A 173 -10.86 28.45 2.57
N SER A 174 -11.60 28.43 1.47
CA SER A 174 -12.04 29.64 0.82
C SER A 174 -12.94 30.34 1.83
N SER A 175 -12.34 31.24 2.60
CA SER A 175 -13.01 32.27 3.37
C SER A 175 -13.83 33.17 2.47
#